data_AF-A0A2I0PGR3-F1
#
_entry.id   AF-A0A2I0PGR3-F1
#
_cell.length_a   1.000
_cell.length_b   1.000
_cell.length_c   1.000
_cell.angle_alpha   90.00
_cell.angle_beta   90.00
_cell.angle_gamma   90.00
#
_symmetry.space_group_name_H-M   'P 1'
#
loop_
_entity.id
_entity.type
_entity.pdbx_description
1 polymer ?
#
loop_
_entity_poly.entity_id
_entity_poly.type
_entity_poly.pdbx_seq_one_letter_code
_entity_poly.pdbx_strand_id
1 'polypeptide(L)'
;MSFHSEVPELLEVFMDTMEEKERWVTVRELREFFGLDISTGQAFAGFLQKIYQGPFFSCRFKVVRIEKFQDTSPPYRIIRKYLVQVRPQARKKDTLSLTPSMSGSRQQTR
;
A
#
# COMPACT_ATOMS: atom_id res chain seq x y z
N MET A 1 9.51 24.61 7.41
CA MET A 1 9.48 23.14 7.59
C MET A 1 8.32 22.60 6.78
N SER A 2 8.56 22.26 5.52
CA SER A 2 7.54 21.77 4.58
C SER A 2 7.28 20.29 4.86
N PHE A 3 6.25 20.01 5.64
CA PHE A 3 5.72 18.67 5.75
C PHE A 3 5.19 18.28 4.38
N HIS A 4 5.84 17.33 3.73
CA HIS A 4 5.40 16.71 2.49
C HIS A 4 4.14 15.85 2.76
N SER A 5 3.06 16.47 3.22
CA SER A 5 1.78 15.84 3.57
C SER A 5 1.10 15.18 2.36
N GLU A 6 1.49 15.55 1.15
CA GLU A 6 0.91 15.10 -0.11
C GLU A 6 1.52 13.78 -0.62
N VAL A 7 2.67 13.33 -0.10
CA VAL A 7 3.37 12.13 -0.61
C VAL A 7 2.50 10.85 -0.59
N PRO A 8 1.69 10.58 0.45
CA PRO A 8 0.75 9.45 0.41
C PRO A 8 -0.26 9.59 -0.73
N GLU A 9 -0.84 10.76 -0.91
CA GLU A 9 -1.85 11.05 -1.93
C GLU A 9 -1.27 10.92 -3.34
N LEU A 10 -0.05 11.43 -3.56
CA LEU A 10 0.67 11.28 -4.82
C LEU A 10 0.93 9.81 -5.17
N LEU A 11 1.29 8.98 -4.18
CA LEU A 11 1.43 7.55 -4.44
C LEU A 11 0.10 6.91 -4.86
N GLU A 12 -1.01 7.30 -4.24
CA GLU A 12 -2.33 6.80 -4.61
C GLU A 12 -2.72 7.22 -6.02
N VAL A 13 -2.57 8.50 -6.37
CA VAL A 13 -2.85 9.03 -7.72
C VAL A 13 -2.01 8.30 -8.76
N PHE A 14 -0.73 8.06 -8.48
CA PHE A 14 0.15 7.33 -9.39
C PHE A 14 -0.34 5.89 -9.64
N MET A 15 -0.65 5.16 -8.56
CA MET A 15 -1.10 3.78 -8.68
C MET A 15 -2.48 3.66 -9.34
N ASP A 16 -3.40 4.59 -9.03
CA ASP A 16 -4.73 4.64 -9.65
C ASP A 16 -4.61 4.99 -11.15
N THR A 17 -3.70 5.89 -11.54
CA THR A 17 -3.48 6.24 -12.97
C THR A 17 -2.89 5.08 -13.76
N MET A 18 -2.06 4.25 -13.12
CA MET A 18 -1.51 3.04 -13.75
C MET A 18 -2.52 1.88 -13.78
N GLU A 19 -3.67 2.02 -13.10
CA GLU A 19 -4.70 0.98 -12.96
C GLU A 19 -4.17 -0.36 -12.42
N GLU A 20 -3.05 -0.33 -11.68
CA GLU A 20 -2.36 -1.52 -11.19
C GLU A 20 -2.60 -1.73 -9.69
N LYS A 21 -2.93 -2.97 -9.32
CA LYS A 21 -3.11 -3.37 -7.90
C LYS A 21 -1.78 -3.68 -7.21
N GLU A 22 -0.74 -3.95 -8.00
CA GLU A 22 0.60 -4.27 -7.55
C GLU A 22 1.60 -3.84 -8.62
N ARG A 23 2.61 -3.05 -8.24
CA ARG A 23 3.63 -2.57 -9.18
C ARG A 23 4.97 -2.31 -8.51
N TRP A 24 6.06 -2.59 -9.22
CA TRP A 24 7.38 -2.09 -8.85
C TRP A 24 7.52 -0.62 -9.22
N VAL A 25 7.87 0.21 -8.25
CA VAL A 25 8.10 1.64 -8.44
C VAL A 25 9.46 2.07 -7.94
N THR A 26 10.03 3.08 -8.57
CA THR A 26 11.22 3.80 -8.13
C THR A 26 10.84 5.23 -7.73
N VAL A 27 11.64 5.82 -6.85
CA VAL A 27 11.52 7.25 -6.51
C VAL A 27 11.73 8.15 -7.74
N ARG A 28 12.48 7.67 -8.73
CA ARG A 28 12.70 8.39 -9.98
C ARG A 28 11.41 8.44 -10.81
N GLU A 29 10.75 7.30 -11.02
CA GLU A 29 9.48 7.23 -11.77
C GLU A 29 8.41 8.13 -11.14
N LEU A 30 8.26 8.09 -9.81
CA LEU A 30 7.30 8.94 -9.11
C LEU A 30 7.58 10.44 -9.34
N ARG A 31 8.86 10.85 -9.24
CA ARG A 31 9.22 12.26 -9.48
C ARG A 31 9.02 12.68 -10.92
N GLU A 32 9.43 11.84 -11.87
CA GLU A 32 9.28 12.12 -13.30
C GLU A 32 7.80 12.21 -13.69
N PHE A 33 6.94 11.34 -13.14
CA PHE A 33 5.51 11.37 -13.39
C PHE A 33 4.84 12.66 -12.91
N PHE A 34 5.22 13.17 -11.74
CA PHE A 34 4.65 14.40 -11.17
C PHE A 34 5.44 15.69 -11.51
N GLY A 35 6.52 15.59 -12.29
CA GLY A 35 7.38 16.73 -12.60
C GLY A 35 8.07 17.35 -11.37
N LEU A 36 8.37 16.55 -10.35
CA LEU A 36 8.91 17.01 -9.08
C LEU A 36 10.45 17.11 -9.08
N ASP A 37 10.95 18.02 -8.25
CA ASP A 37 12.38 18.25 -8.10
C ASP A 37 13.11 17.06 -7.45
N ILE A 38 14.45 17.12 -7.39
CA ILE A 38 15.24 16.09 -6.71
C ILE A 38 15.11 16.10 -5.19
N SER A 39 14.69 17.22 -4.59
CA SER A 39 14.59 17.36 -3.13
C SER A 39 13.45 16.52 -2.56
N THR A 40 12.35 16.37 -3.30
CA THR A 40 11.21 15.49 -2.95
C THR A 40 11.58 14.01 -2.94
N GLY A 41 12.70 13.61 -3.55
CA GLY A 41 13.12 12.20 -3.61
C GLY A 41 13.34 11.57 -2.23
N GLN A 42 13.86 12.35 -1.28
CA GLN A 42 14.04 11.87 0.11
C GLN A 42 12.70 11.66 0.82
N ALA A 43 11.71 12.50 0.54
CA ALA A 43 10.37 12.37 1.11
C ALA A 43 9.69 11.08 0.64
N PHE A 44 9.74 10.78 -0.67
CA PHE A 44 9.23 9.51 -1.20
C PHE A 44 9.99 8.30 -0.64
N ALA A 45 11.32 8.35 -0.61
CA ALA A 45 12.12 7.25 -0.09
C ALA A 45 11.82 6.96 1.39
N GLY A 46 11.71 8.00 2.21
CA GLY A 46 11.35 7.90 3.63
C GLY A 46 9.93 7.38 3.84
N PHE A 47 8.97 7.87 3.04
CA PHE A 47 7.59 7.40 3.08
C PHE A 47 7.45 5.92 2.69
N LEU A 48 8.04 5.51 1.57
CA LEU A 48 8.01 4.13 1.10
C LEU A 48 8.67 3.17 2.10
N GLN A 49 9.77 3.59 2.73
CA GLN A 49 10.39 2.84 3.82
C GLN A 49 9.47 2.71 5.04
N LYS A 50 8.74 3.78 5.40
CA LYS A 50 7.81 3.80 6.53
C LYS A 50 6.64 2.84 6.32
N ILE A 51 6.05 2.83 5.12
CA ILE A 51 4.92 1.93 4.80
C ILE A 51 5.35 0.48 4.54
N TYR A 52 6.65 0.22 4.45
CA TYR A 52 7.22 -1.13 4.46
C TYR A 52 7.36 -1.69 5.88
N GLN A 53 7.80 -0.86 6.84
CA GLN A 53 8.12 -1.29 8.21
C GLN A 53 6.90 -1.44 9.11
N GLY A 54 5.77 -0.80 8.82
CA GLY A 54 4.62 -0.83 9.73
C GLY A 54 3.30 -0.40 9.12
N PRO A 55 2.20 -0.54 9.89
CA PRO A 55 0.87 -0.16 9.46
C PRO A 55 0.79 1.37 9.34
N PHE A 56 0.56 1.85 8.11
CA PHE A 56 0.42 3.28 7.85
C PHE A 56 -1.02 3.61 7.46
N PHE A 57 -1.86 4.05 8.39
CA PHE A 57 -3.33 4.01 8.20
C PHE A 57 -3.88 4.97 7.13
N SER A 58 -3.14 5.98 6.70
CA SER A 58 -3.61 6.98 5.73
C SER A 58 -3.27 6.68 4.26
N CYS A 59 -2.76 5.49 3.93
CA CYS A 59 -2.52 5.08 2.54
C CYS A 59 -3.14 3.71 2.26
N ARG A 60 -3.90 3.60 1.16
CA ARG A 60 -4.52 2.36 0.66
C ARG A 60 -3.50 1.32 0.22
N PHE A 61 -2.28 1.75 -0.08
CA PHE A 61 -1.20 0.90 -0.52
C PHE A 61 -0.21 0.59 0.62
N LYS A 62 0.59 -0.46 0.41
CA LYS A 62 1.73 -0.81 1.26
C LYS A 62 2.88 -1.25 0.38
N VAL A 63 4.10 -1.09 0.88
CA VAL A 63 5.27 -1.71 0.25
C VAL A 63 5.40 -3.12 0.83
N VAL A 64 5.44 -4.13 -0.03
CA VAL A 64 5.63 -5.53 0.37
C VAL A 64 7.08 -5.99 0.23
N ARG A 65 7.84 -5.37 -0.67
CA ARG A 65 9.22 -5.76 -0.97
C ARG A 65 10.03 -4.55 -1.38
N ILE A 66 11.31 -4.55 -1.02
CA ILE A 66 12.29 -3.56 -1.45
C ILE A 66 13.45 -4.30 -2.07
N GLU A 67 13.83 -3.90 -3.28
CA GLU A 67 14.99 -4.42 -3.99
C GLU A 67 15.96 -3.30 -4.30
N LYS A 68 17.25 -3.66 -4.33
CA LYS A 68 18.32 -2.80 -4.81
C LYS A 68 18.83 -3.41 -6.10
N PHE A 69 18.90 -2.62 -7.15
CA PHE A 69 19.59 -3.02 -8.36
C PHE A 69 20.68 -2.01 -8.68
N GLN A 70 21.77 -2.51 -9.25
CA GLN A 70 22.80 -1.66 -9.80
C GLN A 70 22.35 -1.26 -11.20
N ASP A 71 22.14 0.03 -11.41
CA ASP A 71 21.99 0.57 -12.74
C ASP A 71 23.29 0.32 -13.50
N THR A 72 23.18 -0.39 -14.62
CA THR A 72 24.31 -0.71 -15.50
C THR A 72 24.69 0.47 -16.39
N SER A 73 23.86 1.52 -16.42
CA SER A 73 24.16 2.74 -17.15
C SER A 73 25.11 3.65 -16.35
N PRO A 74 26.20 4.14 -16.96
CA PRO A 74 27.06 5.13 -16.33
C PRO A 74 26.32 6.47 -16.12
N PRO A 75 26.52 7.14 -14.97
CA PRO A 75 27.29 6.68 -13.82
C PRO A 75 26.55 5.59 -13.05
N TYR A 76 27.24 4.49 -12.72
CA TYR A 76 26.66 3.37 -12.00
C TYR A 76 26.04 3.83 -10.67
N ARG A 77 24.74 3.58 -10.50
CA ARG A 77 24.00 3.98 -9.30
C ARG A 77 23.25 2.79 -8.74
N ILE A 78 23.24 2.67 -7.41
CA ILE A 78 22.35 1.73 -6.74
C ILE A 78 20.97 2.36 -6.65
N ILE A 79 20.00 1.78 -7.35
CA ILE A 79 18.61 2.24 -7.36
C ILE A 79 17.78 1.30 -6.50
N ARG A 80 16.90 1.89 -5.68
CA ARG A 80 15.89 1.14 -4.91
C ARG A 80 14.59 1.04 -5.69
N LYS A 81 14.07 -0.18 -5.79
CA LYS A 81 12.72 -0.50 -6.26
C LYS A 81 11.86 -0.92 -5.08
N TYR A 82 10.61 -0.50 -5.10
CA TYR A 82 9.63 -0.75 -4.06
C TYR A 82 8.43 -1.44 -4.70
N LEU A 83 8.09 -2.65 -4.25
CA LEU A 83 6.90 -3.34 -4.71
C LEU A 83 5.72 -2.82 -3.90
N VAL A 84 4.90 -1.99 -4.53
CA VAL A 84 3.73 -1.35 -3.94
C VAL A 84 2.51 -2.17 -4.29
N GLN A 85 1.69 -2.50 -3.30
CA GLN A 85 0.49 -3.31 -3.46
C GLN A 85 -0.67 -2.71 -2.69
N VAL A 86 -1.90 -2.81 -3.23
CA VAL A 86 -3.13 -2.50 -2.50
C VAL A 86 -3.20 -3.34 -1.24
N ARG A 87 -3.57 -2.74 -0.11
CA ARG A 87 -3.76 -3.50 1.12
C ARG A 87 -4.90 -4.49 0.94
N PRO A 88 -4.74 -5.76 1.36
CA PRO A 88 -5.89 -6.63 1.51
C PRO A 88 -6.79 -5.96 2.56
N GLN A 89 -7.94 -5.44 2.13
CA GLN A 89 -8.99 -5.09 3.06
C GLN A 89 -9.28 -6.37 3.83
N ALA A 90 -9.24 -6.29 5.17
CA ALA A 90 -9.73 -7.40 5.98
C ALA A 90 -11.13 -7.70 5.44
N ARG A 91 -11.31 -8.87 4.81
CA ARG A 91 -12.65 -9.33 4.44
C ARG A 91 -13.45 -9.17 5.72
N LYS A 92 -14.45 -8.28 5.72
CA LYS A 92 -15.46 -8.31 6.77
C LYS A 92 -15.91 -9.76 6.77
N LYS A 93 -15.61 -10.50 7.84
CA LYS A 93 -16.26 -11.80 8.04
C LYS A 93 -17.73 -11.46 7.95
N ASP A 94 -18.40 -11.92 6.91
CA ASP A 94 -19.84 -11.89 6.80
C ASP A 94 -20.37 -12.56 8.07
N THR A 95 -20.63 -11.73 9.06
CA THR A 95 -21.29 -12.09 10.30
C THR A 95 -22.77 -11.85 10.04
N LEU A 96 -23.30 -12.59 9.06
CA LEU A 96 -24.70 -12.96 8.99
C LEU A 96 -24.71 -14.48 9.19
N SER A 97 -24.71 -14.89 10.46
CA SER A 97 -25.92 -15.19 11.25
C SER A 97 -26.36 -16.64 11.01
N LEU A 98 -26.12 -17.50 12.00
CA LEU A 98 -27.03 -18.59 12.40
C LEU A 98 -26.44 -19.34 13.58
N THR A 99 -26.91 -19.01 14.78
CA THR A 99 -27.28 -19.92 15.89
C THR A 99 -27.60 -19.08 17.13
N PRO A 100 -28.44 -19.54 18.09
CA PRO A 100 -29.30 -20.73 18.13
C PRO A 100 -30.78 -20.39 18.49
N SER A 101 -31.76 -20.97 17.80
CA SER A 101 -33.13 -21.01 18.35
C SER A 101 -33.22 -22.11 19.40
N MET A 102 -33.11 -21.72 20.66
CA MET A 102 -33.45 -22.56 21.81
C MET A 102 -34.96 -22.50 22.09
N SER A 103 -35.51 -23.66 22.45
CA SER A 103 -36.69 -23.88 23.29
C SER A 103 -38.08 -23.81 22.65
N GLY A 104 -38.69 -24.99 22.53
CA GLY A 104 -40.09 -25.20 22.20
C GLY A 104 -40.56 -26.62 22.54
N SER A 105 -40.77 -26.87 23.84
CA SER A 105 -41.87 -27.65 24.41
C SER A 105 -42.15 -29.11 23.99
N ARG A 106 -41.76 -29.99 24.91
CA ARG A 106 -42.42 -31.23 25.38
C ARG A 106 -43.95 -31.32 25.19
N GLN A 107 -44.43 -32.39 24.53
CA GLN A 107 -45.66 -33.19 24.79
C GLN A 107 -45.41 -34.56 24.10
N GLN A 108 -45.35 -35.75 24.71
CA GLN A 108 -46.24 -36.55 25.58
C GLN A 108 -47.62 -36.90 25.00
N THR A 109 -47.93 -38.21 25.07
CA THR A 109 -49.14 -38.96 24.65
C THR A 109 -49.21 -39.30 23.16
N ARG A 110 -49.45 -40.55 22.74
CA ARG A 110 -50.21 -41.66 23.35
C ARG A 110 -49.69 -43.01 22.89
#